data_AF-A0AAW0P6X8-F1
#
_entry.id   AF-A0AAW0P6X8-F1
#
_cell.length_a   1.000
_cell.length_b   1.000
_cell.length_c   1.000
_cell.angle_alpha   90.00
_cell.angle_beta   90.00
_cell.angle_gamma   90.00
#
_symmetry.space_group_name_H-M   'P 1'
#
loop_
_entity.id
_entity.type
_entity.pdbx_description
1 polymer ?
#
loop_
_entity_poly.entity_id
_entity_poly.type
_entity_poly.pdbx_seq_one_letter_code
_entity_poly.pdbx_strand_id
1 'polypeptide(L)'
;MYARNTLTFDLGGDKDRPASDVAYAKSFTAQVEKTFSLVMISEYFDESLILLRHLLNWDLEDIVYFKLNMRTESSKQSLNPQLSAKIRNWNSVDAYLFDHFNASLWRQLSALGLDCVSREVQLLRQAQDKLMRTCFAGQTPLRSAAQIKNKDLRPWQPNGKVDIVGYELPSNISLGAWSPPECGQNQGDIAKSWCKRKERREDLRT
;
A
#
# COMPACT_ATOMS: atom_id res chain seq x y z
N MET A 1 -2.55 14.70 -20.43
CA MET A 1 -2.05 13.51 -21.14
C MET A 1 -2.76 12.31 -20.55
N TYR A 2 -3.61 11.62 -21.32
CA TYR A 2 -4.24 10.38 -20.86
C TYR A 2 -3.45 9.23 -21.47
N ALA A 3 -2.62 8.57 -20.66
CA ALA A 3 -1.82 7.45 -21.12
C ALA A 3 -2.66 6.16 -21.03
N ARG A 4 -2.68 5.43 -22.14
CA ARG A 4 -3.23 4.07 -22.24
C ARG A 4 -2.19 3.10 -21.72
N ASN A 5 -2.59 2.14 -20.90
CA ASN A 5 -1.70 1.13 -20.32
C ASN A 5 -0.41 1.76 -19.71
N THR A 6 -0.58 2.76 -18.86
CA THR A 6 0.54 3.55 -18.31
C THR A 6 1.48 2.69 -17.48
N LEU A 7 0.95 1.79 -16.64
CA LEU A 7 1.80 0.93 -15.82
C LEU A 7 2.62 -0.03 -16.70
N THR A 8 1.99 -0.56 -17.75
CA THR A 8 2.70 -1.37 -18.76
C THR A 8 3.87 -0.59 -19.36
N PHE A 9 3.68 0.68 -19.73
CA PHE A 9 4.76 1.52 -20.26
C PHE A 9 5.88 1.75 -19.23
N ASP A 10 5.52 2.12 -18.01
CA ASP A 10 6.48 2.42 -16.93
C ASP A 10 7.32 1.18 -16.55
N LEU A 11 6.74 -0.01 -16.66
CA LEU A 11 7.40 -1.30 -16.43
C LEU A 11 8.17 -1.81 -17.67
N GLY A 12 8.28 -1.01 -18.74
CA GLY A 12 9.07 -1.32 -19.93
C GLY A 12 8.37 -2.18 -20.97
N GLY A 13 7.04 -2.32 -20.89
CA GLY A 13 6.22 -3.03 -21.86
C GLY A 13 5.72 -2.17 -23.02
N ASP A 14 5.24 -2.83 -24.07
CA ASP A 14 4.49 -2.25 -25.17
C ASP A 14 3.04 -1.95 -24.76
N LYS A 15 2.77 -0.68 -24.47
CA LYS A 15 1.46 -0.16 -24.06
C LYS A 15 0.40 -0.13 -25.18
N ASP A 16 0.82 -0.21 -26.44
CA ASP A 16 -0.07 -0.01 -27.60
C ASP A 16 -0.69 -1.33 -28.09
N ARG A 17 -0.35 -2.45 -27.44
CA ARG A 17 -0.90 -3.79 -27.71
C ARG A 17 -2.44 -3.82 -27.60
N PRO A 18 -3.13 -4.45 -28.56
CA PRO A 18 -4.59 -4.51 -28.55
C PRO A 18 -5.11 -5.43 -27.45
N ALA A 19 -6.34 -5.20 -27.01
CA ALA A 19 -6.99 -6.04 -25.98
C ALA A 19 -7.13 -7.52 -26.38
N SER A 20 -7.13 -7.81 -27.68
CA SER A 20 -7.17 -9.18 -28.22
C SER A 20 -5.85 -9.94 -28.05
N ASP A 21 -4.72 -9.26 -27.81
CA ASP A 21 -3.40 -9.88 -27.62
C ASP A 21 -3.22 -10.34 -26.17
N VAL A 22 -4.04 -11.31 -25.76
CA VAL A 22 -4.01 -11.91 -24.41
C VAL A 22 -2.68 -12.63 -24.16
N ALA A 23 -2.07 -13.18 -25.22
CA ALA A 23 -0.78 -13.85 -25.13
C ALA A 23 0.32 -12.87 -24.68
N TYR A 24 0.35 -11.67 -25.26
CA TYR A 24 1.24 -10.60 -24.81
C TYR A 24 1.02 -10.25 -23.34
N ALA A 25 -0.23 -9.93 -22.94
CA ALA A 25 -0.53 -9.53 -21.56
C ALA A 25 -0.10 -10.59 -20.54
N LYS A 26 -0.35 -11.87 -20.83
CA LYS A 26 0.08 -13.01 -20.00
C LYS A 26 1.61 -13.10 -19.92
N SER A 27 2.31 -13.02 -21.05
CA SER A 27 3.77 -13.13 -21.09
C SER A 27 4.45 -11.97 -20.35
N PHE A 28 3.95 -10.75 -20.53
CA PHE A 28 4.44 -9.55 -19.86
C PHE A 28 4.22 -9.64 -18.35
N THR A 29 3.02 -10.04 -17.92
CA THR A 29 2.71 -10.23 -16.50
C THR A 29 3.62 -11.26 -15.83
N ALA A 30 3.90 -12.38 -16.51
CA ALA A 30 4.83 -13.39 -16.01
C ALA A 30 6.27 -12.85 -15.90
N GLN A 31 6.69 -11.98 -16.83
CA GLN A 31 7.98 -11.30 -16.75
C GLN A 31 8.07 -10.35 -15.55
N VAL A 32 7.02 -9.56 -15.30
CA VAL A 32 6.92 -8.67 -14.14
C VAL A 32 6.97 -9.49 -12.85
N GLU A 33 6.19 -10.58 -12.74
CA GLU A 33 6.17 -11.44 -11.55
C GLU A 33 7.52 -12.12 -11.28
N LYS A 34 8.27 -12.46 -12.33
CA LYS A 34 9.64 -12.98 -12.18
C LYS A 34 10.63 -11.92 -11.68
N THR A 35 10.37 -10.65 -11.96
CA THR A 35 11.29 -9.54 -11.69
C THR A 35 11.09 -8.97 -10.28
N PHE A 36 9.83 -8.81 -9.85
CA PHE A 36 9.50 -8.20 -8.57
C PHE A 36 9.09 -9.26 -7.54
N SER A 37 9.77 -9.29 -6.39
CA SER A 37 9.39 -10.15 -5.26
C SER A 37 8.03 -9.77 -4.65
N LEU A 38 7.63 -8.50 -4.80
CA LEU A 38 6.33 -8.00 -4.35
C LEU A 38 5.85 -6.89 -5.29
N VAL A 39 4.58 -6.96 -5.68
CA VAL A 39 3.82 -5.86 -6.30
C VAL A 39 2.69 -5.49 -5.34
N MET A 40 2.72 -4.26 -4.83
CA MET A 40 1.71 -3.75 -3.89
C MET A 40 0.49 -3.19 -4.63
N ILE A 41 -0.68 -3.25 -3.99
CA ILE A 41 -1.95 -2.76 -4.55
C ILE A 41 -2.42 -1.55 -3.73
N SER A 42 -2.70 -0.43 -4.40
CA SER A 42 -3.12 0.81 -3.74
C SER A 42 -4.40 0.69 -2.93
N GLU A 43 -5.35 -0.11 -3.41
CA GLU A 43 -6.64 -0.38 -2.77
C GLU A 43 -6.49 -1.21 -1.48
N TYR A 44 -5.38 -1.95 -1.36
CA TYR A 44 -5.03 -2.82 -0.23
C TYR A 44 -3.64 -2.45 0.30
N PHE A 45 -3.36 -1.15 0.40
CA PHE A 45 -2.03 -0.65 0.71
C PHE A 45 -1.56 -1.04 2.11
N ASP A 46 -2.46 -1.01 3.11
CA ASP A 46 -2.15 -1.44 4.47
C ASP A 46 -1.76 -2.92 4.48
N GLU A 47 -2.54 -3.79 3.83
CA GLU A 47 -2.24 -5.22 3.71
C GLU A 47 -0.94 -5.47 2.93
N SER A 48 -0.71 -4.70 1.86
CA SER A 48 0.51 -4.77 1.06
C SER A 48 1.74 -4.41 1.90
N LEU A 49 1.63 -3.42 2.80
CA LEU A 49 2.70 -3.05 3.73
C LEU A 49 2.95 -4.13 4.79
N ILE A 50 1.90 -4.79 5.30
CA ILE A 50 2.09 -5.94 6.19
C ILE A 50 2.90 -7.03 5.47
N LEU A 51 2.55 -7.37 4.23
CA LEU A 51 3.32 -8.34 3.45
C LEU A 51 4.77 -7.88 3.24
N LEU A 52 5.00 -6.62 2.87
CA LEU A 52 6.35 -6.05 2.72
C LEU A 52 7.16 -6.15 4.01
N ARG A 53 6.55 -5.81 5.16
CA ARG A 53 7.16 -5.91 6.48
C ARG A 53 7.65 -7.32 6.79
N HIS A 54 6.82 -8.33 6.51
CA HIS A 54 7.21 -9.73 6.68
C HIS A 54 8.34 -10.15 5.74
N LEU A 55 8.32 -9.70 4.48
CA LEU A 55 9.37 -10.02 3.50
C LEU A 55 10.73 -9.40 3.85
N LEU A 56 10.75 -8.19 4.40
CA LEU A 56 11.98 -7.48 4.77
C LEU A 56 12.40 -7.68 6.24
N ASN A 57 11.59 -8.42 7.02
CA ASN A 57 11.76 -8.58 8.45
C ASN A 57 11.88 -7.22 9.18
N TRP A 58 10.97 -6.32 8.86
CA TRP A 58 10.87 -4.99 9.44
C TRP A 58 9.97 -4.96 10.67
N ASP A 59 10.20 -3.97 11.52
CA ASP A 59 9.33 -3.69 12.64
C ASP A 59 8.08 -2.91 12.18
N LEU A 60 7.10 -2.72 13.06
CA LEU A 60 5.85 -2.05 12.68
C LEU A 60 6.13 -0.57 12.34
N GLU A 61 7.08 0.03 13.05
CA GLU A 61 7.51 1.42 12.97
C GLU A 61 8.07 1.78 11.60
N ASP A 62 8.75 0.83 10.94
CA ASP A 62 9.36 1.00 9.61
C ASP A 62 8.32 1.17 8.50
N ILE A 63 7.08 0.73 8.74
CA ILE A 63 5.98 0.81 7.77
C ILE A 63 4.89 1.80 8.16
N VAL A 64 5.03 2.52 9.27
CA VAL A 64 4.08 3.59 9.63
C VAL A 64 4.26 4.77 8.68
N TYR A 65 3.17 5.29 8.13
CA TYR A 65 3.22 6.34 7.13
C TYR A 65 2.06 7.34 7.27
N PHE A 66 2.23 8.52 6.69
CA PHE A 66 1.17 9.51 6.50
C PHE A 66 0.50 9.32 5.14
N LYS A 67 -0.83 9.31 5.10
CA LYS A 67 -1.58 9.14 3.84
C LYS A 67 -1.50 10.42 3.01
N LEU A 68 -0.70 10.41 1.95
CA LEU A 68 -0.56 11.54 1.02
C LEU A 68 -1.39 11.32 -0.25
N ASN A 69 -1.55 12.38 -1.05
CA ASN A 69 -2.26 12.36 -2.34
C ASN A 69 -3.72 11.89 -2.24
N MET A 70 -4.37 12.17 -1.11
CA MET A 70 -5.76 11.80 -0.90
C MET A 70 -6.69 12.78 -1.58
N ARG A 71 -7.61 12.24 -2.38
CA ARG A 71 -8.75 13.00 -2.90
C ARG A 71 -9.84 13.10 -1.83
N THR A 72 -10.47 14.26 -1.71
CA THR A 72 -11.67 14.41 -0.87
C THR A 72 -12.81 13.54 -1.39
N GLU A 73 -13.67 13.04 -0.49
CA GLU A 73 -14.83 12.22 -0.88
C GLU A 73 -15.76 12.95 -1.86
N SER A 74 -15.96 14.26 -1.68
CA SER A 74 -16.78 15.07 -2.57
C SER A 74 -16.23 15.18 -4.00
N SER A 75 -14.93 14.98 -4.18
CA SER A 75 -14.28 14.99 -5.50
C SER A 75 -14.20 13.61 -6.16
N LYS A 76 -14.55 12.54 -5.44
CA LYS A 76 -14.60 11.18 -5.99
C LYS A 76 -15.91 10.98 -6.76
N GLN A 77 -15.79 10.46 -7.98
CA GLN A 77 -16.95 10.14 -8.81
C GLN A 77 -17.16 8.64 -8.81
N SER A 78 -18.40 8.21 -8.54
CA SER A 78 -18.79 6.82 -8.76
C SER A 78 -18.84 6.55 -10.26
N LEU A 79 -18.16 5.48 -10.68
CA LEU A 79 -18.18 5.03 -12.06
C LEU A 79 -19.28 3.99 -12.21
N ASN A 80 -20.17 4.18 -13.18
CA ASN A 80 -21.12 3.12 -13.53
C ASN A 80 -20.38 1.91 -14.12
N PRO A 81 -20.96 0.70 -14.02
CA PRO A 81 -20.29 -0.52 -14.49
C PRO A 81 -19.90 -0.50 -15.97
N GLN A 82 -20.71 0.13 -16.82
CA GLN A 82 -20.46 0.23 -18.26
C GLN A 82 -19.22 1.07 -18.57
N LEU A 83 -19.04 2.19 -17.87
CA LEU A 83 -17.88 3.04 -18.00
C LEU A 83 -16.62 2.35 -17.44
N SER A 84 -16.75 1.66 -16.31
CA SER A 84 -15.65 0.86 -15.75
C SER A 84 -15.18 -0.22 -16.74
N ALA A 85 -16.09 -0.94 -17.39
CA ALA A 85 -15.76 -1.91 -18.42
C ALA A 85 -15.04 -1.27 -19.62
N LYS A 86 -15.48 -0.08 -20.07
CA LYS A 86 -14.79 0.67 -21.15
C LYS A 86 -13.37 1.08 -20.74
N ILE A 87 -13.17 1.54 -19.51
CA ILE A 87 -11.85 1.93 -18.97
C ILE A 87 -10.92 0.72 -18.92
N ARG A 88 -11.42 -0.43 -18.43
CA ARG A 88 -10.66 -1.68 -18.38
C ARG A 88 -10.31 -2.19 -19.78
N ASN A 89 -11.24 -2.11 -20.74
CA ASN A 89 -10.97 -2.49 -22.12
C ASN A 89 -9.95 -1.56 -22.81
N TRP A 90 -10.01 -0.25 -22.53
CA TRP A 90 -9.02 0.70 -23.04
C TRP A 90 -7.62 0.42 -22.47
N ASN A 91 -7.55 0.11 -21.17
CA ASN A 91 -6.31 -0.24 -20.46
C ASN A 91 -6.19 -1.76 -20.28
N SER A 92 -6.36 -2.53 -21.35
CA SER A 92 -6.48 -3.99 -21.27
C SER A 92 -5.30 -4.70 -20.63
N VAL A 93 -4.07 -4.21 -20.85
CA VAL A 93 -2.86 -4.84 -20.32
C VAL A 93 -2.71 -4.50 -18.83
N ASP A 94 -2.94 -3.24 -18.45
CA ASP A 94 -2.94 -2.82 -17.04
C ASP A 94 -4.07 -3.50 -16.25
N ALA A 95 -5.24 -3.69 -16.86
CA ALA A 95 -6.33 -4.44 -16.24
C ALA A 95 -5.94 -5.90 -15.97
N TYR A 96 -5.23 -6.54 -16.91
CA TYR A 96 -4.71 -7.89 -16.73
C TYR A 96 -3.65 -7.95 -15.61
N LEU A 97 -2.71 -6.99 -15.59
CA LEU A 97 -1.71 -6.87 -14.52
C LEU A 97 -2.37 -6.74 -13.15
N PHE A 98 -3.34 -5.83 -13.03
CA PHE A 98 -4.07 -5.61 -11.78
C PHE A 98 -4.74 -6.89 -11.28
N ASP A 99 -5.48 -7.60 -12.14
CA ASP A 99 -6.18 -8.81 -11.76
C ASP A 99 -5.21 -9.90 -11.27
N HIS A 100 -4.09 -10.07 -11.97
CA HIS A 100 -3.06 -11.05 -11.62
C HIS A 100 -2.39 -10.72 -10.28
N PHE A 101 -1.92 -9.48 -10.10
CA PHE A 101 -1.21 -9.09 -8.89
C PHE A 101 -2.12 -8.92 -7.68
N ASN A 102 -3.39 -8.56 -7.87
CA ASN A 102 -4.38 -8.64 -6.81
C ASN A 102 -4.56 -10.09 -6.34
N ALA A 103 -4.71 -11.05 -7.27
CA ALA A 103 -4.81 -12.46 -6.92
C ALA A 103 -3.51 -12.99 -6.27
N SER A 104 -2.34 -12.56 -6.74
CA SER A 104 -1.04 -12.93 -6.17
C SER A 104 -0.87 -12.38 -4.74
N LEU A 105 -1.22 -11.11 -4.50
CA LEU A 105 -1.21 -10.48 -3.18
C LEU A 105 -2.04 -11.28 -2.19
N TRP A 106 -3.30 -11.58 -2.52
CA TRP A 106 -4.18 -12.32 -1.62
C TRP A 106 -3.73 -13.77 -1.38
N ARG A 107 -3.06 -14.41 -2.35
CA ARG A 107 -2.43 -15.72 -2.15
C ARG A 107 -1.30 -15.64 -1.14
N GLN A 108 -0.45 -14.62 -1.23
CA GLN A 108 0.67 -14.41 -0.30
C GLN A 108 0.18 -14.05 1.11
N LEU A 109 -0.81 -13.17 1.22
CA LEU A 109 -1.45 -12.83 2.51
C LEU A 109 -2.13 -14.05 3.14
N SER A 110 -2.78 -14.90 2.34
CA SER A 110 -3.38 -16.13 2.83
C SER A 110 -2.35 -17.11 3.40
N ALA A 111 -1.14 -17.15 2.80
CA ALA A 111 -0.05 -17.98 3.30
C ALA A 111 0.53 -17.48 4.64
N LEU A 112 0.48 -16.17 4.90
CA LEU A 112 0.79 -15.59 6.23
C LEU A 112 -0.31 -15.87 7.26
N GLY A 113 -1.56 -16.02 6.79
CA GLY A 113 -2.75 -16.23 7.61
C GLY A 113 -3.55 -14.94 7.77
N LEU A 114 -4.77 -14.92 7.19
CA LEU A 114 -5.59 -13.71 7.10
C LEU A 114 -5.99 -13.12 8.45
N ASP A 115 -6.18 -13.95 9.49
CA ASP A 115 -6.44 -13.47 10.86
C ASP A 115 -5.22 -12.80 11.50
N CYS A 116 -4.01 -13.22 11.13
CA CYS A 116 -2.77 -12.55 11.56
C CYS A 116 -2.65 -11.19 10.85
N VAL A 117 -2.81 -11.20 9.52
CA VAL A 117 -2.78 -9.98 8.70
C VAL A 117 -3.80 -8.95 9.19
N SER A 118 -5.04 -9.36 9.45
CA SER A 118 -6.09 -8.45 9.93
C SER A 118 -5.72 -7.78 11.26
N ARG A 119 -5.13 -8.53 12.20
CA ARG A 119 -4.63 -7.97 13.48
C ARG A 119 -3.47 -7.00 13.27
N GLU A 120 -2.52 -7.34 12.41
CA GLU A 120 -1.39 -6.46 12.11
C GLU A 120 -1.83 -5.16 11.40
N VAL A 121 -2.80 -5.23 10.48
CA VAL A 121 -3.40 -4.04 9.88
C VAL A 121 -4.06 -3.14 10.93
N GLN A 122 -4.72 -3.72 11.94
CA GLN A 122 -5.28 -2.94 13.05
C GLN A 122 -4.19 -2.26 13.88
N LEU A 123 -3.09 -2.97 14.17
CA LEU A 123 -1.94 -2.39 14.87
C LEU A 123 -1.29 -1.26 14.06
N LEU A 124 -1.12 -1.44 12.75
CA LEU A 124 -0.62 -0.40 11.84
C LEU A 124 -1.49 0.85 11.89
N ARG A 125 -2.81 0.70 11.81
CA ARG A 125 -3.75 1.83 11.90
C ARG A 125 -3.71 2.53 13.25
N GLN A 126 -3.57 1.78 14.34
CA GLN A 126 -3.39 2.37 15.68
C GLN A 126 -2.07 3.15 15.78
N ALA A 127 -0.98 2.63 15.21
CA ALA A 127 0.30 3.31 15.15
C ALA A 127 0.23 4.60 14.30
N GLN A 128 -0.46 4.56 13.16
CA GLN A 128 -0.76 5.75 12.35
C GLN A 128 -1.56 6.78 13.15
N ASP A 129 -2.61 6.38 13.85
CA ASP A 129 -3.41 7.30 14.68
C ASP A 129 -2.58 7.93 15.81
N LYS A 130 -1.70 7.15 16.46
CA LYS A 130 -0.76 7.65 17.47
C LYS A 130 0.18 8.68 16.84
N LEU A 131 0.80 8.34 15.70
CA LEU A 131 1.70 9.23 14.97
C LEU A 131 0.98 10.54 14.60
N MET A 132 -0.22 10.46 14.04
CA MET A 132 -1.05 11.62 13.71
C MET A 132 -1.31 12.51 14.93
N ARG A 133 -1.71 11.94 16.07
CA ARG A 133 -1.99 12.71 17.28
C ARG A 133 -0.73 13.37 17.84
N THR A 134 0.38 12.64 17.88
CA THR A 134 1.66 13.14 18.39
C THR A 134 2.19 14.27 17.51
N CYS A 135 2.16 14.10 16.18
CA CYS A 135 2.69 15.10 15.26
C CYS A 135 1.80 16.34 15.14
N PHE A 136 0.47 16.23 15.28
CA PHE A 136 -0.44 17.35 15.03
C PHE A 136 -1.19 17.86 16.26
N ALA A 137 -0.81 17.42 17.47
CA ALA A 137 -1.36 17.89 18.75
C ALA A 137 -2.90 17.92 18.82
N GLY A 138 -3.58 16.96 18.16
CA GLY A 138 -5.04 16.86 18.12
C GLY A 138 -5.75 17.87 17.20
N GLN A 139 -5.03 18.65 16.39
CA GLN A 139 -5.64 19.49 15.35
C GLN A 139 -6.08 18.64 14.15
N THR A 140 -7.11 19.09 13.42
CA THR A 140 -7.43 18.51 12.10
C THR A 140 -6.23 18.75 11.19
N PRO A 141 -5.47 17.73 10.77
CA PRO A 141 -4.18 17.95 10.14
C PRO A 141 -4.29 18.04 8.63
N LEU A 142 -5.39 17.53 8.08
CA LEU A 142 -5.71 17.64 6.67
C LEU A 142 -6.17 19.05 6.33
N ARG A 143 -5.61 19.56 5.24
CA ARG A 143 -5.83 20.90 4.71
C ARG A 143 -6.00 20.82 3.20
N SER A 144 -6.81 21.72 2.65
CA SER A 144 -6.81 21.91 1.19
C SER A 144 -5.47 22.48 0.75
N ALA A 145 -5.09 22.25 -0.51
CA ALA A 145 -3.79 22.71 -1.02
C ALA A 145 -3.58 24.23 -0.85
N ALA A 146 -4.64 25.03 -0.90
CA ALA A 146 -4.59 26.47 -0.72
C ALA A 146 -4.27 26.89 0.73
N GLN A 147 -4.62 26.06 1.72
CA GLN A 147 -4.40 26.31 3.14
C GLN A 147 -3.00 25.92 3.61
N ILE A 148 -2.26 25.13 2.83
CA ILE A 148 -0.91 24.68 3.18
C ILE A 148 0.08 25.81 2.91
N LYS A 149 0.83 26.24 3.92
CA LYS A 149 1.75 27.39 3.81
C LYS A 149 3.03 27.01 3.09
N ASN A 150 3.60 25.85 3.41
CA ASN A 150 4.79 25.36 2.75
C ASN A 150 4.45 24.94 1.31
N LYS A 151 4.98 25.67 0.33
CA LYS A 151 4.71 25.41 -1.09
C LYS A 151 5.22 24.04 -1.55
N ASP A 152 6.28 23.53 -0.94
CA ASP A 152 6.88 22.23 -1.28
C ASP A 152 6.00 21.07 -0.83
N LEU A 153 5.11 21.31 0.15
CA LEU A 153 4.16 20.31 0.67
C LEU A 153 2.77 20.44 0.03
N ARG A 154 2.57 21.38 -0.90
CA ARG A 154 1.28 21.55 -1.57
C ARG A 154 1.08 20.43 -2.58
N PRO A 155 0.02 19.61 -2.45
CA PRO A 155 -0.28 18.59 -3.44
C PRO A 155 -0.68 19.27 -4.76
N TRP A 156 -0.19 18.71 -5.86
CA TRP A 156 -0.59 19.13 -7.20
C TRP A 156 -2.10 18.98 -7.39
N GLN A 157 -2.74 19.96 -8.04
CA GLN A 157 -4.18 19.96 -8.30
C GLN A 157 -4.44 19.77 -9.81
N PRO A 158 -5.15 18.70 -10.24
CA PRO A 158 -5.32 18.41 -11.66
C PRO A 158 -6.19 19.41 -12.41
N ASN A 159 -7.31 19.80 -11.80
CA ASN A 159 -8.27 20.77 -12.32
C ASN A 159 -9.23 21.20 -11.20
N GLY A 160 -10.12 22.17 -11.46
CA GLY A 160 -11.05 22.69 -10.45
C GLY A 160 -12.15 21.72 -9.98
N LYS A 161 -12.20 20.47 -10.46
CA LYS A 161 -13.18 19.44 -10.04
C LYS A 161 -12.58 18.38 -9.13
N VAL A 162 -11.26 18.35 -8.97
CA VAL A 162 -10.56 17.38 -8.14
C VAL A 162 -9.83 18.13 -7.04
N ASP A 163 -10.11 17.76 -5.79
CA ASP A 163 -9.47 18.37 -4.62
C ASP A 163 -8.62 17.31 -3.91
N ILE A 164 -7.32 17.53 -3.94
CA ILE A 164 -6.33 16.69 -3.26
C ILE A 164 -5.88 17.42 -1.99
N VAL A 165 -6.07 16.78 -0.85
CA VAL A 165 -5.68 17.32 0.46
C VAL A 165 -4.23 16.94 0.80
N GLY A 166 -3.62 17.75 1.66
CA GLY A 166 -2.31 17.49 2.23
C GLY A 166 -2.26 17.82 3.71
N TYR A 167 -1.05 17.82 4.26
CA TYR A 167 -0.81 18.11 5.68
C TYR A 167 -0.08 19.45 5.84
N GLU A 168 -0.52 20.24 6.80
CA GLU A 168 0.25 21.39 7.28
C GLU A 168 1.10 20.94 8.47
N LEU A 169 2.40 20.75 8.25
CA LEU A 169 3.31 20.35 9.32
C LEU A 169 3.45 21.46 10.37
N PRO A 170 3.43 21.14 11.67
CA PRO A 170 3.72 22.13 12.70
C PRO A 170 5.14 22.67 12.55
N SER A 171 5.33 23.96 12.83
CA SER A 171 6.62 24.65 12.74
C SER A 171 7.63 24.26 13.82
N ASN A 172 7.20 23.55 14.87
CA ASN A 172 8.05 23.09 15.96
C ASN A 172 7.79 21.60 16.23
N ILE A 173 8.26 20.74 15.33
CA ILE A 173 8.32 19.30 15.58
C ILE A 173 9.46 19.09 16.56
N SER A 174 9.17 19.19 17.86
CA SER A 174 10.09 18.64 18.85
C SER A 174 10.17 17.14 18.62
N LEU A 175 11.38 16.61 18.49
CA LEU A 175 11.66 15.17 18.58
C LEU A 175 11.36 14.72 20.02
N GLY A 176 10.09 14.76 20.41
CA GLY A 176 9.64 14.08 21.61
C GLY A 176 9.91 12.62 21.39
N ALA A 177 10.80 12.03 22.19
CA ALA A 177 11.17 10.63 22.12
C ALA A 177 9.90 9.79 22.09
N TRP A 178 9.54 9.28 20.90
CA TRP A 178 8.48 8.31 20.78
C TRP A 178 8.99 7.06 21.50
N SER A 179 8.44 6.82 22.69
CA SER A 179 8.63 5.55 23.38
C SER A 179 7.57 4.60 22.82
N PRO A 180 7.97 3.41 22.32
CA PRO A 180 7.03 2.36 21.98
C PRO A 180 6.14 2.09 23.19
N PRO A 181 4.85 1.69 23.02
CA PRO A 181 4.20 0.99 24.11
C PRO A 181 5.08 -0.22 24.45
N GLU A 182 5.62 -0.25 25.67
CA GLU A 182 6.30 -1.44 26.18
C GLU A 182 5.32 -2.61 26.04
N CYS A 183 5.60 -3.48 25.06
CA CYS A 183 5.08 -4.83 25.13
C CYS A 183 5.65 -5.37 26.43
N GLY A 184 4.78 -5.65 27.40
CA GLY A 184 5.18 -6.16 28.70
C GLY A 184 6.30 -7.19 28.54
N GLN A 185 7.34 -7.02 29.35
CA GLN A 185 8.46 -7.93 29.52
C GLN A 185 8.04 -9.37 29.17
N ASN A 186 8.74 -9.98 28.20
CA ASN A 186 8.63 -11.38 27.71
C ASN A 186 8.00 -11.62 26.32
N GLN A 187 8.38 -10.89 25.28
CA GLN A 187 8.09 -11.33 23.90
C GLN A 187 9.28 -11.33 22.92
N GLY A 188 10.50 -11.12 23.41
CA GLY A 188 11.74 -11.43 22.66
C GLY A 188 12.05 -12.93 22.56
N ASP A 189 11.47 -13.76 23.44
CA ASP A 189 11.70 -15.20 23.47
C ASP A 189 10.61 -16.01 22.73
N ILE A 190 9.46 -15.42 22.41
CA ILE A 190 8.38 -16.15 21.76
C ILE A 190 8.63 -16.26 20.25
N ALA A 191 9.04 -15.18 19.57
CA ALA A 191 9.37 -15.25 18.13
C ALA A 191 10.55 -16.21 17.83
N LYS A 192 11.57 -16.24 18.70
CA LYS A 192 12.68 -17.20 18.61
C LYS A 192 12.26 -18.62 19.01
N SER A 193 11.29 -18.79 19.92
CA SER A 193 10.80 -20.13 20.31
C SER A 193 9.90 -20.79 19.26
N TRP A 194 9.22 -20.04 18.38
CA TRP A 194 8.35 -20.61 17.36
C TRP A 194 9.12 -21.05 16.10
N CYS A 195 10.17 -20.32 15.67
CA CYS A 195 11.07 -20.79 14.61
C CYS A 195 11.87 -22.04 15.04
N LYS A 196 12.41 -22.08 16.27
CA LYS A 196 13.11 -23.28 16.80
C LYS A 196 12.20 -24.48 17.13
N ARG A 197 10.87 -24.30 17.13
CA ARG A 197 9.91 -25.39 17.37
C ARG A 197 9.44 -26.03 16.06
N LYS A 198 9.69 -25.41 14.91
CA LYS A 198 9.44 -25.98 13.58
C LYS A 198 10.61 -26.87 13.11
N GLU A 199 11.86 -26.46 13.36
CA GLU A 199 13.05 -27.30 13.09
C GLU A 199 13.07 -28.60 13.91
N ARG A 200 12.59 -28.60 15.16
CA ARG A 200 12.55 -29.82 16.01
C ARG A 200 11.42 -30.81 15.68
N ARG A 201 10.50 -30.49 14.76
CA ARG A 201 9.43 -31.41 14.34
C ARG A 201 9.71 -32.14 13.02
N GLU A 202 10.75 -31.75 12.29
CA GLU A 202 11.19 -32.44 11.08
C GLU A 202 12.30 -33.48 11.36
N ASP A 203 13.03 -33.35 12.48
CA ASP A 203 14.03 -34.35 12.94
C ASP A 203 13.46 -35.55 13.73
N LEU A 204 12.13 -35.66 13.88
CA LEU A 204 11.46 -36.78 14.57
C LEU A 204 10.52 -37.59 13.65
N ARG A 205 10.80 -37.59 12.34
CA ARG A 205 10.24 -38.55 11.37
C ARG A 205 11.35 -39.23 10.59
N THR A 206 12.15 -40.03 11.30
CA THR A 206 12.45 -41.40 10.84
C THR A 206 11.34 -42.31 11.33
#